data_AF-X1IUE1-F1
#
_entry.id   AF-X1IUE1-F1
#
_cell.length_a   1.000
_cell.length_b   1.000
_cell.length_c   1.000
_cell.angle_alpha   90.00
_cell.angle_beta   90.00
_cell.angle_gamma   90.00
#
_symmetry.space_group_name_H-M   'P 1'
#
loop_
_entity.id
_entity.type
_entity.pdbx_description
1 polymer ?
#
loop_
_entity_poly.entity_id
_entity_poly.type
_entity_poly.pdbx_seq_one_letter_code
_entity_poly.pdbx_strand_id
1 'polypeptide(L)'
;MKKIAVFSFLIGLGIILFSSGLAYPEQNSAPYIKLGLDYYHLKEYTKARQAFEQAVKLEPDNFEAHYNLALTDLELKEYEEAIEELMV
;
A
#
# COMPACT_ATOMS: atom_id res chain seq x y z
N MET A 1 -24.35 19.47 18.61
CA MET A 1 -25.36 18.43 18.29
C MET A 1 -25.17 17.79 16.90
N LYS A 2 -24.86 18.53 15.82
CA LYS A 2 -24.70 17.94 14.47
C LYS A 2 -23.50 16.99 14.28
N LYS A 3 -22.35 17.23 14.93
CA LYS A 3 -21.13 16.39 14.75
C LYS A 3 -21.25 14.97 15.32
N ILE A 4 -21.98 14.81 16.43
CA ILE A 4 -22.21 13.50 17.09
C ILE A 4 -23.10 12.61 16.20
N ALA A 5 -24.11 13.20 15.55
CA ALA A 5 -25.00 12.48 14.64
C ALA A 5 -24.28 11.95 13.39
N VAL A 6 -23.30 12.70 12.86
CA VAL A 6 -22.49 12.26 11.70
C VAL A 6 -21.61 11.07 12.08
N PHE A 7 -21.02 11.08 13.28
CA PHE A 7 -20.15 10.01 13.75
C PHE A 7 -20.91 8.69 13.96
N SER A 8 -22.10 8.74 14.57
CA SER A 8 -22.99 7.57 14.71
C SER A 8 -23.44 7.02 13.35
N PHE A 9 -23.62 7.88 12.35
CA PHE A 9 -24.00 7.47 11.00
C PHE A 9 -22.87 6.72 10.27
N LEU A 10 -21.61 7.17 10.44
CA LEU A 10 -20.44 6.51 9.83
C LEU A 10 -20.17 5.12 10.42
N ILE A 11 -20.34 4.94 11.73
CA ILE A 11 -20.22 3.63 12.38
C ILE A 11 -21.30 2.68 11.87
N GLY A 12 -22.54 3.14 11.77
CA GLY A 12 -23.64 2.34 11.23
C GLY A 12 -23.41 1.93 9.77
N LEU A 13 -22.89 2.83 8.95
CA LEU A 13 -22.56 2.55 7.55
C LEU A 13 -21.46 1.49 7.43
N GLY A 14 -20.40 1.56 8.25
CA GLY A 14 -19.33 0.55 8.28
C GLY A 14 -19.83 -0.84 8.65
N ILE A 15 -20.73 -0.95 9.63
CA ILE A 15 -21.34 -2.23 10.04
C ILE A 15 -22.24 -2.79 8.93
N ILE A 16 -23.01 -1.93 8.25
CA ILE A 16 -23.88 -2.34 7.13
C ILE A 16 -23.04 -2.84 5.95
N LEU A 17 -21.96 -2.15 5.59
CA LEU A 17 -21.06 -2.58 4.51
C LEU A 17 -20.38 -3.92 4.84
N PHE A 18 -19.94 -4.12 6.08
CA PHE A 18 -19.37 -5.39 6.54
C PHE A 18 -20.40 -6.54 6.51
N SER A 19 -21.63 -6.28 6.95
CA SER A 19 -22.71 -7.30 6.99
C SER A 19 -23.34 -7.62 5.62
N SER A 20 -23.29 -6.67 4.68
CA SER A 20 -23.89 -6.81 3.35
C SER A 20 -23.04 -7.61 2.36
N GLY A 21 -21.81 -8.01 2.74
CA GLY A 21 -20.93 -8.79 1.88
C GLY A 21 -20.59 -8.05 0.57
N LEU A 22 -20.75 -6.71 0.55
CA LEU A 22 -20.17 -5.87 -0.49
C LEU A 22 -18.67 -6.00 -0.33
N ALA A 23 -18.12 -6.98 -1.05
CA ALA A 23 -16.69 -7.17 -1.19
C ALA A 23 -16.12 -5.82 -1.60
N TYR A 24 -15.43 -5.16 -0.66
CA TYR A 24 -14.45 -4.16 -1.05
C TYR A 24 -13.63 -4.82 -2.15
N PRO A 25 -13.47 -4.19 -3.33
CA PRO A 25 -12.64 -4.77 -4.38
C PRO A 25 -11.34 -5.16 -3.70
N GLU A 26 -11.01 -6.45 -3.76
CA GLU A 26 -9.86 -7.02 -3.06
C GLU A 26 -8.64 -6.19 -3.46
N GLN A 27 -8.26 -5.26 -2.59
CA GLN A 27 -7.08 -4.43 -2.77
C GLN A 27 -5.93 -5.37 -2.53
N ASN A 28 -5.45 -5.97 -3.63
CA ASN A 28 -4.44 -6.99 -3.62
C ASN A 28 -3.19 -6.44 -4.30
N SER A 29 -2.21 -6.15 -3.47
CA SER A 29 -0.89 -5.61 -3.82
C SER A 29 0.06 -6.70 -4.37
N ALA A 30 -0.25 -7.99 -4.17
CA ALA A 30 0.66 -9.10 -4.51
C ALA A 30 1.13 -9.14 -5.97
N PRO A 31 0.29 -8.84 -7.00
CA PRO A 31 0.76 -8.79 -8.38
C PRO A 31 1.82 -7.71 -8.60
N TYR A 32 1.68 -6.56 -7.92
CA TYR A 32 2.60 -5.44 -8.02
C TYR A 32 3.90 -5.70 -7.25
N ILE A 33 3.82 -6.36 -6.08
CA ILE A 33 4.99 -6.85 -5.35
C ILE A 33 5.79 -7.81 -6.25
N LYS A 34 5.12 -8.79 -6.87
CA LYS A 34 5.78 -9.74 -7.77
C LYS A 34 6.43 -9.06 -8.97
N LEU A 35 5.72 -8.14 -9.62
CA LEU A 35 6.24 -7.36 -10.74
C LEU A 35 7.46 -6.52 -10.32
N GLY A 36 7.41 -5.92 -9.13
CA GLY A 36 8.52 -5.15 -8.58
C GLY A 36 9.75 -6.02 -8.34
N LEU A 37 9.56 -7.22 -7.77
CA LEU A 37 10.64 -8.19 -7.57
C LEU A 37 11.25 -8.66 -8.90
N ASP A 38 10.43 -8.89 -9.92
CA ASP A 38 10.91 -9.26 -11.26
C ASP A 38 11.80 -8.14 -11.84
N TYR A 39 11.37 -6.87 -11.76
CA TYR A 39 12.19 -5.74 -12.19
C TYR A 39 13.45 -5.54 -11.32
N TYR A 40 13.36 -5.76 -10.02
CA TYR A 40 14.49 -5.66 -9.09
C TYR A 40 15.57 -6.66 -9.45
N HIS A 41 15.21 -7.92 -9.72
CA HIS A 41 16.15 -8.96 -10.15
C HIS A 41 16.80 -8.65 -11.51
N LEU A 42 16.09 -7.94 -12.39
CA LEU A 42 16.63 -7.42 -13.65
C LEU A 42 17.48 -6.15 -13.47
N LYS A 43 17.63 -5.65 -12.23
CA LYS A 43 18.28 -4.37 -11.87
C LYS A 43 17.63 -3.16 -12.54
N GLU A 44 16.37 -3.28 -12.93
CA GLU A 44 15.57 -2.19 -13.47
C GLU A 44 14.90 -1.43 -12.32
N TYR A 45 15.71 -0.88 -11.41
CA TYR A 45 15.25 -0.36 -10.12
C TYR A 45 14.17 0.73 -10.23
N THR A 46 14.23 1.59 -11.23
CA THR A 46 13.17 2.61 -11.46
C THR A 46 11.81 1.98 -11.73
N LYS A 47 11.75 0.85 -12.47
CA LYS A 47 10.50 0.14 -12.73
C LYS A 47 10.06 -0.69 -11.52
N ALA A 48 11.02 -1.26 -10.80
CA ALA A 48 10.76 -1.95 -9.53
C ALA A 48 10.07 -1.00 -8.55
N ARG A 49 10.63 0.21 -8.39
CA ARG A 49 10.07 1.27 -7.54
C ARG A 49 8.63 1.61 -7.93
N GLN A 50 8.37 1.85 -9.21
CA GLN A 50 7.02 2.14 -9.70
C GLN A 50 6.02 1.02 -9.39
N ALA A 51 6.43 -0.24 -9.48
CA ALA A 51 5.58 -1.37 -9.14
C ALA A 51 5.31 -1.42 -7.63
N PHE A 52 6.33 -1.27 -6.79
CA PHE A 52 6.16 -1.25 -5.33
C PHE A 52 5.33 -0.03 -4.84
N GLU A 53 5.46 1.14 -5.47
CA GLU A 53 4.59 2.30 -5.19
C GLU A 53 3.11 1.99 -5.48
N GLN A 54 2.80 1.17 -6.50
CA GLN A 54 1.41 0.72 -6.72
C GLN A 54 0.97 -0.27 -5.65
N ALA A 55 1.86 -1.15 -5.19
CA ALA A 55 1.57 -2.07 -4.09
C ALA A 55 1.22 -1.30 -2.81
N VAL A 56 2.01 -0.29 -2.43
CA VAL A 56 1.75 0.61 -1.29
C VAL A 56 0.44 1.40 -1.48
N LYS A 57 0.13 1.87 -2.69
CA LYS A 57 -1.14 2.56 -2.96
C LYS A 57 -2.36 1.67 -2.79
N LEU A 58 -2.24 0.37 -3.05
CA LEU A 58 -3.32 -0.59 -2.91
C LEU A 58 -3.47 -1.07 -1.47
N GLU A 59 -2.37 -1.36 -0.81
CA GLU A 59 -2.34 -1.77 0.59
C GLU A 59 -1.30 -0.91 1.35
N PRO A 60 -1.71 0.25 1.88
CA PRO A 60 -0.79 1.18 2.56
C PRO A 60 -0.19 0.67 3.88
N ASP A 61 -0.66 -0.47 4.37
CA ASP A 61 -0.14 -1.12 5.58
C ASP A 61 0.66 -2.40 5.24
N ASN A 62 0.89 -2.68 3.94
CA ASN A 62 1.58 -3.89 3.51
C ASN A 62 3.09 -3.76 3.72
N PHE A 63 3.57 -4.35 4.83
CA PHE A 63 4.98 -4.36 5.19
C PHE A 63 5.91 -4.86 4.08
N GLU A 64 5.51 -5.88 3.31
CA GLU A 64 6.35 -6.41 2.23
C GLU A 64 6.51 -5.40 1.08
N ALA A 65 5.46 -4.65 0.75
CA ALA A 65 5.53 -3.58 -0.24
C ALA A 65 6.45 -2.45 0.20
N HIS A 66 6.29 -1.96 1.43
CA HIS A 66 7.14 -0.93 2.03
C HIS A 66 8.61 -1.37 2.11
N TYR A 67 8.87 -2.58 2.62
CA TYR A 67 10.22 -3.12 2.74
C TYR A 67 10.93 -3.22 1.37
N ASN A 68 10.24 -3.74 0.36
CA ASN A 68 10.82 -3.88 -0.98
C ASN A 68 10.99 -2.51 -1.69
N LEU A 69 10.09 -1.55 -1.43
CA LEU A 69 10.24 -0.18 -1.91
C LEU A 69 11.50 0.47 -1.29
N ALA A 70 11.67 0.36 0.03
CA ALA A 70 12.86 0.85 0.73
C ALA A 70 14.16 0.23 0.19
N LEU A 71 14.19 -1.10 -0.01
CA LEU A 71 15.35 -1.77 -0.61
C LEU A 71 15.66 -1.24 -2.02
N THR A 72 14.62 -0.98 -2.81
CA THR A 72 14.76 -0.42 -4.16
C THR A 72 15.29 1.01 -4.13
N ASP A 73 14.81 1.82 -3.19
CA ASP A 73 15.26 3.20 -3.00
C ASP A 73 16.72 3.26 -2.55
N LEU A 74 17.19 2.30 -1.75
CA LEU A 74 18.62 2.15 -1.42
C LEU A 74 19.48 1.87 -2.67
N GLU A 75 19.01 1.02 -3.59
CA GLU A 75 19.71 0.74 -4.86
C GLU A 75 19.73 1.98 -5.78
N LEU A 76 18.68 2.80 -5.72
CA LEU A 76 18.58 4.07 -6.44
C LEU A 76 19.34 5.22 -5.76
N LYS A 77 19.78 5.04 -4.51
CA LYS A 77 20.42 6.04 -3.64
C LYS A 77 19.49 7.16 -3.18
N GLU A 78 18.19 6.88 -3.12
CA GLU A 78 17.14 7.76 -2.59
C GLU A 78 16.96 7.41 -1.09
N TYR A 79 17.90 7.87 -0.26
CA TYR A 79 18.03 7.37 1.11
C TYR A 79 16.94 7.91 2.04
N GLU A 80 16.49 9.14 1.81
CA GLU A 80 15.42 9.78 2.56
C GLU A 80 14.11 9.00 2.41
N GLU A 81 13.73 8.67 1.18
CA GLU A 81 12.54 7.87 0.87
C GLU A 81 12.65 6.47 1.46
N ALA A 82 13.82 5.82 1.36
CA ALA A 82 14.02 4.51 1.97
C ALA A 82 13.80 4.52 3.49
N ILE A 83 14.20 5.59 4.18
CA ILE A 83 13.99 5.75 5.63
C ILE A 83 12.50 5.95 5.92
N GLU A 84 11.80 6.78 5.14
CA GLU A 84 10.36 6.99 5.30
C GLU A 84 9.60 5.66 5.22
N GLU A 85 9.88 4.86 4.20
CA GLU A 85 9.23 3.56 3.96
C GLU A 85 9.52 2.54 5.08
N LEU A 86 10.66 2.62 5.75
CA LEU A 86 11.01 1.74 6.89
C LEU A 86 10.41 2.18 8.23
N MET A 87 9.87 3.39 8.31
CA MET A 87 9.29 3.96 9.54
C MET A 87 7.77 3.89 9.60
N VAL A 88 7.11 3.48 8.51
CA VAL A 88 5.67 3.19 8.45
C VAL A 88 5.36 1.93 9.27
#